data_AF-A0A1S6H1C8-F1
#
_entry.id   AF-A0A1S6H1C8-F1
#
_cell.length_a   1.000
_cell.length_b   1.000
_cell.length_c   1.000
_cell.angle_alpha   90.00
_cell.angle_beta   90.00
_cell.angle_gamma   90.00
#
_symmetry.space_group_name_H-M   'P 1'
#
loop_
_entity.id
_entity.type
_entity.pdbx_description
1 polymer ?
#
loop_
_entity_poly.entity_id
_entity_poly.type
_entity_poly.pdbx_seq_one_letter_code
_entity_poly.pdbx_strand_id
1 'polypeptide(L)'
;MANTNYRACAMRAKDVPFCEALDAGSYVERYSERVNELLAGIKDSSHRAKVSETLGSFQAGSDGKLVQSSPYKLVILQNSLPEGNVLVSRPALQIAKENNPNFMNGFYIDCGLNLASASEGYETNKFLAQALASDLEKAGVGLQDSRLIPYSILTAKLSEKSPSGLIFELSEKGKDIAKSVVPKTHDFNWNYLPSKGGLFGAFLGRDGGWVAGVGALADSDYDGRVVVETTGEAGSRELEALKTEAGNLFARQEKERKDLVSRLLA
;
A
#
# COMPACT_ATOMS: atom_id res chain seq x y z
N MET A 1 3.16 36.77 -16.65
CA MET A 1 3.19 35.30 -16.55
C MET A 1 4.08 34.95 -15.38
N ALA A 2 3.51 34.43 -14.29
CA ALA A 2 4.26 34.14 -13.07
C ALA A 2 4.98 32.79 -13.24
N ASN A 3 6.32 32.83 -13.29
CA ASN A 3 7.16 31.65 -13.17
C ASN A 3 7.09 31.15 -11.72
N THR A 4 6.41 30.03 -11.49
CA THR A 4 6.48 29.31 -10.22
C THR A 4 7.81 28.57 -10.17
N ASN A 5 8.83 29.21 -9.58
CA ASN A 5 10.08 28.55 -9.23
C ASN A 5 9.82 27.55 -8.09
N TYR A 6 9.79 26.26 -8.41
CA TYR A 6 9.82 25.21 -7.39
C TYR A 6 11.25 25.09 -6.85
N ARG A 7 11.51 25.70 -5.69
CA ARG A 7 12.73 25.43 -4.91
C ARG A 7 12.61 24.02 -4.36
N ALA A 8 13.53 23.13 -4.73
CA ALA A 8 13.74 21.86 -4.07
C ALA A 8 13.94 22.13 -2.57
N CYS A 9 12.97 21.75 -1.74
CA CYS A 9 13.13 21.75 -0.30
C CYS A 9 13.88 20.47 0.05
N ALA A 10 15.20 20.57 0.27
CA ALA A 10 15.96 19.52 0.91
C ALA A 10 15.36 19.28 2.31
N MET A 11 14.49 18.26 2.44
CA MET A 11 14.13 17.74 3.75
C MET A 11 15.39 17.17 4.39
N ARG A 12 15.60 17.47 5.67
CA ARG A 12 16.75 16.96 6.41
C ARG A 12 16.58 15.44 6.52
N ALA A 13 17.66 14.67 6.55
CA ALA A 13 17.61 13.19 6.61
C ALA A 13 16.70 12.63 7.73
N LYS A 14 16.49 13.38 8.81
CA LYS A 14 15.58 13.05 9.92
C LYS A 14 14.09 13.23 9.63
N ASP A 15 13.76 13.94 8.55
CA ASP A 15 12.39 14.24 8.11
C ASP A 15 11.97 13.26 6.99
N VAL A 16 12.89 12.43 6.46
CA VAL A 16 12.59 11.35 5.50
C VAL A 16 11.89 10.20 6.26
N PRO A 17 10.64 9.84 5.94
CA PRO A 17 10.01 8.67 6.56
C PRO A 17 10.86 7.44 6.27
N PHE A 18 11.19 6.70 7.33
CA PHE A 18 11.96 5.46 7.21
C PHE A 18 11.06 4.43 6.55
N CYS A 19 11.24 4.22 5.25
CA CYS A 19 10.58 3.13 4.53
C CYS A 19 11.41 1.88 4.75
N GLU A 20 11.09 1.11 5.79
CA GLU A 20 11.70 -0.19 6.01
C GLU A 20 10.88 -1.25 5.26
N ALA A 21 11.58 -2.12 4.53
CA ALA A 21 10.99 -3.37 4.10
C ALA A 21 10.77 -4.20 5.36
N LEU A 22 9.53 -4.26 5.87
CA LEU A 22 9.31 -5.00 7.11
C LEU A 22 9.66 -6.48 6.90
N ASP A 23 10.50 -6.98 7.79
CA ASP A 23 10.74 -8.40 7.92
C ASP A 23 9.41 -9.08 8.27
N ALA A 24 9.18 -10.25 7.67
CA ALA A 24 7.90 -10.96 7.57
C ALA A 24 7.03 -11.01 8.84
N GLY A 25 7.65 -10.97 10.02
CA GLY A 25 7.01 -10.78 11.33
C GLY A 25 5.73 -11.58 11.60
N SER A 26 4.92 -11.09 12.54
CA SER A 26 3.59 -11.64 12.90
C SER A 26 2.49 -11.30 11.88
N TYR A 27 2.83 -10.72 10.72
CA TYR A 27 1.85 -10.26 9.72
C TYR A 27 1.12 -11.41 9.06
N VAL A 28 1.84 -12.51 8.78
CA VAL A 28 1.25 -13.73 8.23
C VAL A 28 0.20 -14.27 9.20
N GLU A 29 0.54 -14.37 10.48
CA GLU A 29 -0.36 -14.85 11.53
C GLU A 29 -1.58 -13.93 11.67
N ARG A 30 -1.38 -12.62 11.81
CA ARG A 30 -2.46 -11.63 11.93
C ARG A 30 -3.39 -11.61 10.71
N TYR A 31 -2.83 -11.70 9.51
CA TYR A 31 -3.62 -11.80 8.30
C TYR A 31 -4.45 -13.09 8.28
N SER A 32 -3.82 -14.23 8.57
CA SER A 32 -4.50 -15.52 8.63
C SER A 32 -5.62 -15.53 9.68
N GLU A 33 -5.39 -14.96 10.86
CA GLU A 33 -6.42 -14.76 11.89
C GLU A 33 -7.58 -13.93 11.35
N ARG A 34 -7.30 -12.78 10.72
CA ARG A 34 -8.34 -11.90 10.20
C ARG A 34 -9.14 -12.53 9.06
N VAL A 35 -8.49 -13.28 8.17
CA VAL A 35 -9.17 -14.06 7.12
C VAL A 35 -10.06 -15.12 7.75
N ASN A 36 -9.58 -15.85 8.76
CA ASN A 36 -10.36 -16.87 9.45
C ASN A 36 -11.61 -16.28 10.12
N GLU A 37 -11.49 -15.14 10.79
CA GLU A 37 -12.63 -14.42 11.37
C GLU A 37 -13.67 -14.05 10.31
N LEU A 38 -13.22 -13.52 9.18
CA LEU A 38 -14.10 -13.10 8.09
C LEU A 38 -14.82 -14.31 7.48
N LEU A 39 -14.12 -15.43 7.27
CA LEU A 39 -14.69 -16.67 6.75
C LEU A 39 -15.65 -17.36 7.73
N ALA A 40 -15.41 -17.24 9.05
CA ALA A 40 -16.29 -17.80 10.07
C ALA A 40 -17.70 -17.16 10.06
N GLY A 41 -17.81 -15.92 9.59
CA GLY A 41 -19.09 -15.22 9.42
C GLY A 41 -19.92 -15.67 8.22
N ILE A 42 -19.37 -16.49 7.31
CA ILE A 42 -20.04 -16.89 6.07
C ILE A 42 -20.68 -18.27 6.23
N LYS A 43 -22.02 -18.31 6.22
CA LYS A 43 -22.79 -19.57 6.34
C LYS A 43 -22.85 -20.35 5.02
N ASP A 44 -22.93 -19.66 3.90
CA ASP A 44 -23.00 -20.27 2.57
C ASP A 44 -21.62 -20.82 2.16
N SER A 45 -21.55 -22.12 1.89
CA SER A 45 -20.28 -22.79 1.58
C SER A 45 -19.67 -22.35 0.25
N SER A 46 -20.51 -22.01 -0.74
CA SER A 46 -20.06 -21.57 -2.07
C SER A 46 -19.44 -20.18 -1.99
N HIS A 47 -20.11 -19.25 -1.29
CA HIS A 47 -19.60 -17.91 -1.04
C HIS A 47 -18.33 -17.95 -0.18
N ARG A 48 -18.29 -18.82 0.83
CA ARG A 48 -17.08 -19.01 1.66
C ARG A 48 -15.90 -19.50 0.84
N ALA A 49 -16.09 -20.47 -0.05
CA ALA A 49 -15.04 -20.98 -0.94
C ALA A 49 -14.51 -19.86 -1.86
N LYS A 50 -15.43 -19.09 -2.48
CA LYS A 50 -15.08 -17.95 -3.34
C LYS A 50 -14.28 -16.87 -2.62
N VAL A 51 -14.69 -16.49 -1.40
CA VAL A 51 -13.96 -15.51 -0.58
C VAL A 51 -12.60 -16.07 -0.18
N SER A 52 -12.53 -17.34 0.19
CA SER A 52 -11.25 -18.00 0.53
C SER A 52 -10.28 -18.01 -0.64
N GLU A 53 -10.76 -18.29 -1.86
CA GLU A 53 -9.95 -18.26 -3.08
C GLU A 53 -9.44 -16.85 -3.38
N THR A 54 -10.32 -15.84 -3.29
CA THR A 54 -9.97 -14.42 -3.52
C THR A 54 -8.90 -13.93 -2.54
N LEU A 55 -9.01 -14.31 -1.26
CA LEU A 55 -8.08 -13.86 -0.22
C LEU A 55 -6.78 -14.67 -0.21
N GLY A 56 -6.78 -15.87 -0.78
CA GLY A 56 -5.61 -16.74 -0.90
C GLY A 56 -4.87 -16.96 0.42
N SER A 57 -3.57 -17.24 0.32
CA SER A 57 -2.67 -17.45 1.47
C SER A 57 -1.26 -16.89 1.20
N PHE A 58 -0.40 -16.89 2.22
CA PHE A 58 1.03 -16.62 2.07
C PHE A 58 1.79 -17.86 1.61
N GLN A 59 2.92 -17.66 0.94
CA GLN A 59 3.80 -18.74 0.51
C GLN A 59 4.43 -19.40 1.75
N ALA A 60 4.25 -20.71 1.92
CA ALA A 60 4.80 -21.44 3.05
C ALA A 60 6.34 -21.34 3.07
N GLY A 61 6.91 -20.97 4.22
CA GLY A 61 8.36 -20.83 4.40
C GLY A 61 8.99 -19.60 3.73
N SER A 62 8.19 -18.59 3.34
CA SER A 62 8.71 -17.34 2.78
C SER A 62 8.91 -16.25 3.84
N ASP A 63 9.86 -15.36 3.57
CA ASP A 63 10.09 -14.10 4.31
C ASP A 63 8.94 -13.08 4.08
N GLY A 64 7.67 -13.51 4.20
CA GLY A 64 6.51 -12.62 4.09
C GLY A 64 6.10 -12.30 2.65
N LYS A 65 6.45 -13.17 1.68
CA LYS A 65 5.99 -13.01 0.30
C LYS A 65 4.51 -13.34 0.20
N LEU A 66 3.73 -12.35 -0.26
CA LEU A 66 2.32 -12.54 -0.57
C LEU A 66 2.23 -13.25 -1.94
N VAL A 67 1.62 -14.43 -1.95
CA VAL A 67 1.32 -15.17 -3.21
C VAL A 67 0.14 -14.48 -3.85
N GLN A 68 0.28 -14.08 -5.11
CA GLN A 68 -0.74 -13.38 -5.89
C GLN A 68 -1.24 -12.09 -5.23
N SER A 69 -0.88 -10.94 -5.78
CA SER A 69 -1.40 -9.69 -5.22
C SER A 69 -2.85 -9.45 -5.60
N SER A 70 -3.65 -9.18 -4.58
CA SER A 70 -4.96 -8.56 -4.72
C SER A 70 -5.05 -7.37 -3.75
N PRO A 71 -5.65 -6.24 -4.16
CA PRO A 71 -5.97 -5.14 -3.27
C PRO A 71 -6.83 -5.54 -2.06
N TYR A 72 -7.61 -6.64 -2.13
CA TYR A 72 -8.31 -7.16 -0.96
C TYR A 72 -7.35 -7.61 0.14
N LYS A 73 -6.25 -8.29 -0.23
CA LYS A 73 -5.25 -8.75 0.73
C LYS A 73 -4.56 -7.57 1.41
N LEU A 74 -4.23 -6.53 0.64
CA LEU A 74 -3.61 -5.30 1.15
C LEU A 74 -4.54 -4.53 2.07
N VAL A 75 -5.83 -4.42 1.72
CA VAL A 75 -6.83 -3.79 2.60
C VAL A 75 -7.01 -4.58 3.90
N ILE A 76 -7.06 -5.91 3.85
CA ILE A 76 -7.14 -6.73 5.07
C ILE A 76 -5.87 -6.60 5.91
N LEU A 77 -4.70 -6.66 5.28
CA LEU A 77 -3.42 -6.51 5.97
C LEU A 77 -3.34 -5.14 6.64
N GLN A 78 -3.64 -4.05 5.93
CA GLN A 78 -3.68 -2.68 6.45
C GLN A 78 -4.54 -2.56 7.71
N ASN A 79 -5.70 -3.21 7.73
CA ASN A 79 -6.61 -3.20 8.87
C ASN A 79 -6.17 -4.13 10.02
N SER A 80 -5.14 -4.96 9.80
CA SER A 80 -4.58 -5.90 10.77
C SER A 80 -3.21 -5.44 11.32
N LEU A 81 -2.66 -4.35 10.77
CA LEU A 81 -1.40 -3.78 11.21
C LEU A 81 -1.53 -3.25 12.65
N PRO A 82 -0.46 -3.37 13.47
CA PRO A 82 -0.43 -2.74 14.79
C PRO A 82 -0.68 -1.23 14.71
N GLU A 83 -1.19 -0.65 15.79
CA GLU A 83 -1.36 0.80 15.88
C GLU A 83 -0.05 1.53 15.54
N GLY A 84 -0.16 2.61 14.77
CA GLY A 84 0.97 3.36 14.26
C GLY A 84 1.57 2.78 12.98
N ASN A 85 1.22 1.58 12.52
CA ASN A 85 1.72 1.02 11.26
C ASN A 85 0.69 1.16 10.14
N VAL A 86 1.12 1.65 8.98
CA VAL A 86 0.28 1.77 7.78
C VAL A 86 1.03 1.26 6.57
N LEU A 87 0.32 0.76 5.55
CA LEU A 87 0.94 0.53 4.25
C LEU A 87 1.59 1.84 3.78
N VAL A 88 2.81 1.74 3.26
CA VAL A 88 3.61 2.92 2.93
C VAL A 88 2.83 3.83 1.98
N SER A 89 2.78 5.11 2.34
CA SER A 89 2.01 6.06 1.56
C SER A 89 2.68 6.40 0.23
N ARG A 90 1.88 6.87 -0.72
CA ARG A 90 2.37 7.35 -2.02
C ARG A 90 3.54 8.35 -1.90
N PRO A 91 3.41 9.46 -1.14
CA PRO A 91 4.49 10.45 -1.07
C PRO A 91 5.78 9.85 -0.50
N ALA A 92 5.67 8.97 0.50
CA ALA A 92 6.80 8.31 1.12
C ALA A 92 7.56 7.41 0.12
N LEU A 93 6.85 6.65 -0.73
CA LEU A 93 7.47 5.83 -1.78
C LEU A 93 8.20 6.66 -2.84
N GLN A 94 7.62 7.77 -3.26
CA GLN A 94 8.25 8.65 -4.25
C GLN A 94 9.55 9.23 -3.68
N ILE A 95 9.53 9.69 -2.43
CA ILE A 95 10.72 10.19 -1.72
C ILE A 95 11.76 9.06 -1.55
N ALA A 96 11.33 7.86 -1.13
CA ALA A 96 12.23 6.72 -0.97
C ALA A 96 12.94 6.34 -2.27
N LYS A 97 12.22 6.38 -3.40
CA LYS A 97 12.77 6.17 -4.74
C LYS A 97 13.73 7.28 -5.16
N GLU A 98 13.39 8.54 -4.94
CA GLU A 98 14.25 9.68 -5.25
C GLU A 98 15.59 9.58 -4.48
N ASN A 99 15.56 9.08 -3.24
CA ASN A 99 16.75 8.83 -2.43
C ASN A 99 17.52 7.56 -2.83
N ASN A 100 16.81 6.51 -3.25
CA ASN A 100 17.39 5.25 -3.69
C ASN A 100 16.61 4.73 -4.91
N PRO A 101 17.10 4.96 -6.14
CA PRO A 101 16.41 4.53 -7.35
C PRO A 101 16.16 3.01 -7.44
N ASN A 102 16.99 2.22 -6.74
CA ASN A 102 16.86 0.76 -6.66
C ASN A 102 15.93 0.29 -5.54
N PHE A 103 15.39 1.20 -4.72
CA PHE A 103 14.49 0.85 -3.61
C PHE A 103 13.26 0.08 -4.08
N MET A 104 12.78 0.33 -5.29
CA MET A 104 11.60 -0.35 -5.84
C MET A 104 11.93 -1.74 -6.45
N ASN A 105 13.21 -2.12 -6.52
CA ASN A 105 13.62 -3.40 -7.09
C ASN A 105 13.36 -4.54 -6.09
N GLY A 106 12.55 -5.52 -6.51
CA GLY A 106 12.21 -6.68 -5.68
C GLY A 106 10.98 -6.46 -4.78
N PHE A 107 10.32 -5.31 -4.87
CA PHE A 107 9.08 -5.01 -4.16
C PHE A 107 7.89 -5.04 -5.10
N TYR A 108 6.75 -5.41 -4.53
CA TYR A 108 5.46 -5.32 -5.19
C TYR A 108 4.70 -4.17 -4.54
N ILE A 109 4.25 -3.22 -5.34
CA ILE A 109 3.89 -1.91 -4.82
C ILE A 109 2.54 -1.52 -5.39
N ASP A 110 1.46 -1.97 -4.76
CA ASP A 110 0.15 -1.40 -5.01
C ASP A 110 -0.09 -0.29 -3.97
N CYS A 111 -0.37 0.92 -4.44
CA CYS A 111 -0.49 2.10 -3.58
C CYS A 111 -1.96 2.52 -3.34
N GLY A 112 -2.90 1.91 -4.06
CA GLY A 112 -4.32 2.22 -3.97
C GLY A 112 -5.09 1.76 -5.19
N LEU A 113 -6.32 2.27 -5.30
CA LEU A 113 -7.22 2.02 -6.42
C LEU A 113 -7.46 3.30 -7.20
N ASN A 114 -7.37 3.24 -8.52
CA ASN A 114 -7.80 4.32 -9.38
C ASN A 114 -9.23 4.05 -9.85
N LEU A 115 -10.17 4.87 -9.38
CA LEU A 115 -11.54 4.93 -9.89
C LEU A 115 -11.58 5.92 -11.04
N ALA A 116 -11.63 5.39 -12.27
CA ALA A 116 -11.74 6.21 -13.46
C ALA A 116 -13.14 6.84 -13.55
N SER A 117 -13.20 8.14 -13.85
CA SER A 117 -14.48 8.82 -14.11
C SER A 117 -15.24 8.13 -15.24
N ALA A 118 -16.56 8.14 -15.14
CA ALA A 118 -17.44 7.37 -16.00
C ALA A 118 -18.59 8.24 -16.48
N SER A 119 -18.38 9.03 -17.53
CA SER A 119 -19.44 9.82 -18.17
C SER A 119 -20.57 8.96 -18.73
N GLU A 120 -20.25 7.73 -19.16
CA GLU A 120 -21.18 6.76 -19.77
C GLU A 120 -21.42 5.52 -18.90
N GLY A 121 -20.91 5.51 -17.65
CA GLY A 121 -21.02 4.40 -16.71
C GLY A 121 -19.74 3.54 -16.58
N TYR A 122 -19.72 2.69 -15.56
CA TYR A 122 -18.56 1.86 -15.23
C TYR A 122 -18.56 0.54 -16.02
N GLU A 123 -17.51 0.30 -16.80
CA GLU A 123 -17.33 -0.93 -17.59
C GLU A 123 -16.53 -1.98 -16.81
N THR A 124 -15.33 -1.59 -16.36
CA THR A 124 -14.40 -2.52 -15.68
C THR A 124 -14.70 -2.55 -14.19
N ASN A 125 -14.82 -3.76 -13.62
CA ASN A 125 -15.15 -3.95 -12.20
C ASN A 125 -16.42 -3.21 -11.77
N LYS A 126 -17.44 -3.19 -12.63
CA LYS A 126 -18.65 -2.37 -12.49
C LYS A 126 -19.25 -2.38 -11.09
N PHE A 127 -19.48 -3.55 -10.49
CA PHE A 127 -20.08 -3.64 -9.15
C PHE A 127 -19.21 -2.98 -8.06
N LEU A 128 -17.90 -3.16 -8.15
CA LEU A 128 -16.92 -2.60 -7.21
C LEU A 128 -16.82 -1.08 -7.40
N ALA A 129 -16.69 -0.65 -8.66
CA ALA A 129 -16.63 0.75 -9.03
C ALA A 129 -17.89 1.50 -8.56
N GLN A 130 -19.07 0.94 -8.78
CA GLN A 130 -20.35 1.52 -8.37
C GLN A 130 -20.50 1.62 -6.85
N ALA A 131 -20.15 0.55 -6.12
CA ALA A 131 -20.23 0.56 -4.66
C ALA A 131 -19.31 1.64 -4.08
N LEU A 132 -18.06 1.68 -4.53
CA LEU A 132 -17.07 2.64 -4.04
C LEU A 132 -17.37 4.07 -4.48
N ALA A 133 -17.87 4.28 -5.70
CA ALA A 133 -18.33 5.58 -6.17
C ALA A 133 -19.46 6.13 -5.28
N SER A 134 -20.47 5.31 -5.00
CA SER A 134 -21.59 5.72 -4.14
C SER A 134 -21.12 6.12 -2.73
N ASP A 135 -20.13 5.41 -2.20
CA ASP A 135 -19.60 5.68 -0.86
C ASP A 135 -18.76 6.97 -0.82
N LEU A 136 -17.95 7.21 -1.86
CA LEU A 136 -17.17 8.44 -2.03
C LEU A 136 -18.08 9.67 -2.23
N GLU A 137 -19.16 9.57 -3.00
CA GLU A 137 -20.12 10.65 -3.20
C GLU A 137 -20.83 11.02 -1.89
N LYS A 138 -21.22 10.03 -1.09
CA LYS A 138 -21.79 10.25 0.26
C LYS A 138 -20.80 10.95 1.19
N ALA A 139 -19.51 10.66 1.06
CA ALA A 139 -18.42 11.35 1.76
C ALA A 139 -18.07 12.73 1.17
N GLY A 140 -18.81 13.19 0.15
CA GLY A 140 -18.63 14.51 -0.47
C GLY A 140 -17.44 14.62 -1.41
N VAL A 141 -16.93 13.51 -1.93
CA VAL A 141 -15.90 13.46 -2.97
C VAL A 141 -16.58 13.56 -4.33
N GLY A 142 -16.34 14.63 -5.09
CA GLY A 142 -16.85 14.73 -6.47
C GLY A 142 -16.14 13.73 -7.39
N LEU A 143 -16.85 13.08 -8.31
CA LEU A 143 -16.33 12.01 -9.19
C LEU A 143 -16.26 12.39 -10.69
N GLN A 144 -16.30 13.68 -10.99
CA GLN A 144 -16.25 14.23 -12.35
C GLN A 144 -14.91 13.94 -13.02
N ASP A 145 -13.83 13.89 -12.24
CA ASP A 145 -12.54 13.37 -12.65
C ASP A 145 -12.23 12.07 -11.90
N SER A 146 -11.33 11.29 -12.49
CA SER A 146 -10.80 10.08 -11.85
C SER A 146 -10.21 10.39 -10.47
N ARG A 147 -10.30 9.41 -9.57
CA ARG A 147 -9.85 9.51 -8.19
C ARG A 147 -8.90 8.38 -7.86
N LEU A 148 -7.82 8.72 -7.15
CA LEU A 148 -6.91 7.74 -6.57
C LEU A 148 -7.24 7.54 -5.10
N ILE A 149 -7.55 6.32 -4.71
CA ILE A 149 -8.15 5.96 -3.44
C ILE A 149 -7.14 5.13 -2.64
N PRO A 150 -6.59 5.65 -1.53
CA PRO A 150 -5.63 4.93 -0.71
C PRO A 150 -6.25 3.70 -0.04
N TYR A 151 -5.48 2.62 0.16
CA TYR A 151 -5.96 1.45 0.90
C TYR A 151 -6.26 1.75 2.38
N SER A 152 -5.57 2.73 2.96
CA SER A 152 -5.71 3.13 4.37
C SER A 152 -7.10 3.65 4.75
N ILE A 153 -7.93 4.02 3.78
CA ILE A 153 -9.31 4.46 4.01
C ILE A 153 -10.34 3.42 3.62
N LEU A 154 -9.92 2.24 3.17
CA LEU A 154 -10.79 1.19 2.68
C LEU A 154 -10.95 0.06 3.71
N THR A 155 -12.10 -0.59 3.63
CA THR A 155 -12.35 -1.91 4.22
C THR A 155 -12.90 -2.84 3.16
N ALA A 156 -12.70 -4.15 3.36
CA ALA A 156 -13.36 -5.18 2.56
C ALA A 156 -14.69 -5.55 3.22
N LYS A 157 -15.72 -5.81 2.40
CA LYS A 157 -17.04 -6.25 2.86
C LYS A 157 -17.56 -7.40 2.01
N LEU A 158 -18.24 -8.34 2.67
CA LEU A 158 -18.88 -9.47 2.02
C LEU A 158 -19.98 -9.03 1.05
N SER A 159 -20.00 -9.63 -0.13
CA SER A 159 -21.03 -9.43 -1.13
C SER A 159 -21.21 -10.67 -1.99
N GLU A 160 -22.34 -11.35 -1.83
CA GLU A 160 -22.71 -12.51 -2.65
C GLU A 160 -22.85 -12.16 -4.14
N LYS A 161 -23.16 -10.89 -4.43
CA LYS A 161 -23.32 -10.39 -5.80
C LYS A 161 -21.98 -10.14 -6.49
N SER A 162 -20.90 -10.01 -5.73
CA SER A 162 -19.58 -9.75 -6.31
C SER A 162 -18.98 -11.04 -6.89
N PRO A 163 -18.38 -10.99 -8.09
CA PRO A 163 -17.60 -12.11 -8.62
C PRO A 163 -16.52 -12.62 -7.66
N SER A 164 -15.91 -11.77 -6.85
CA SER A 164 -14.91 -12.14 -5.83
C SER A 164 -15.50 -12.46 -4.45
N GLY A 165 -16.83 -12.33 -4.27
CA GLY A 165 -17.47 -12.48 -2.97
C GLY A 165 -17.22 -11.30 -2.02
N LEU A 166 -16.42 -10.31 -2.44
CA LEU A 166 -16.03 -9.13 -1.67
C LEU A 166 -16.25 -7.85 -2.48
N ILE A 167 -16.44 -6.74 -1.78
CA ILE A 167 -16.39 -5.38 -2.32
C ILE A 167 -15.53 -4.48 -1.44
N PHE A 168 -15.13 -3.33 -1.96
CA PHE A 168 -14.49 -2.26 -1.20
C PHE A 168 -15.52 -1.21 -0.77
N GLU A 169 -15.42 -0.75 0.46
CA GLU A 169 -16.14 0.41 1.01
C GLU A 169 -15.15 1.27 1.81
N LEU A 170 -15.49 2.54 2.06
CA LEU A 170 -14.77 3.37 3.01
C LEU A 170 -14.94 2.78 4.42
N SER A 171 -13.84 2.69 5.15
CA SER A 171 -13.89 2.39 6.58
C SER A 171 -14.59 3.54 7.35
N GLU A 172 -15.00 3.31 8.59
CA GLU A 172 -15.64 4.37 9.40
C GLU A 172 -14.75 5.63 9.48
N LYS A 173 -13.45 5.44 9.73
CA LYS A 173 -12.48 6.55 9.67
C LYS A 173 -12.35 7.14 8.26
N GLY A 174 -12.38 6.28 7.24
CA GLY A 174 -12.27 6.68 5.83
C GLY A 174 -13.41 7.62 5.41
N LYS A 175 -14.64 7.39 5.88
CA LYS A 175 -15.80 8.24 5.58
C LYS A 175 -15.59 9.68 6.01
N ASP A 176 -14.96 9.91 7.17
CA ASP A 176 -14.73 11.25 7.71
C ASP A 176 -13.62 12.02 6.98
N ILE A 177 -12.59 11.32 6.51
CA ILE A 177 -11.38 11.95 5.95
C ILE A 177 -11.29 11.89 4.43
N ALA A 178 -12.12 11.09 3.74
CA ALA A 178 -12.02 10.80 2.31
C ALA A 178 -11.85 12.07 1.46
N LYS A 179 -12.64 13.11 1.71
CA LYS A 179 -12.57 14.37 0.97
C LYS A 179 -11.20 15.05 1.01
N SER A 180 -10.43 14.84 2.07
CA SER A 180 -9.09 15.42 2.25
C SER A 180 -7.96 14.53 1.73
N VAL A 181 -8.18 13.21 1.65
CA VAL A 181 -7.12 12.24 1.36
C VAL A 181 -7.29 11.48 0.04
N VAL A 182 -8.40 11.68 -0.66
CA VAL A 182 -8.67 11.12 -2.01
C VAL A 182 -8.39 12.19 -3.07
N PRO A 183 -7.16 12.25 -3.62
CA PRO A 183 -6.80 13.25 -4.60
C PRO A 183 -7.38 12.93 -5.99
N LYS A 184 -7.31 13.93 -6.87
CA LYS A 184 -7.64 13.75 -8.27
C LYS A 184 -6.50 13.01 -8.95
N THR A 185 -6.81 12.08 -9.84
CA THR A 185 -5.79 11.30 -10.55
C THR A 185 -4.86 12.21 -11.36
N HIS A 186 -5.37 13.27 -11.99
CA HIS A 186 -4.56 14.19 -12.80
C HIS A 186 -3.56 15.05 -12.01
N ASP A 187 -3.60 15.02 -10.68
CA ASP A 187 -2.61 15.69 -9.82
C ASP A 187 -1.24 14.98 -9.87
N PHE A 188 -1.13 13.83 -10.55
CA PHE A 188 0.09 13.01 -10.66
C PHE A 188 0.50 12.78 -12.11
N ASN A 189 1.78 12.45 -12.30
CA ASN A 189 2.33 12.10 -13.61
C ASN A 189 2.17 10.60 -13.89
N TRP A 190 1.31 10.25 -14.84
CA TRP A 190 1.01 8.87 -15.18
C TRP A 190 1.64 8.46 -16.51
N ASN A 191 2.33 7.32 -16.49
CA ASN A 191 2.78 6.63 -17.70
C ASN A 191 1.63 5.93 -18.41
N TYR A 192 0.65 5.46 -17.65
CA TYR A 192 -0.55 4.84 -18.21
C TYR A 192 -1.77 5.07 -17.32
N LEU A 193 -2.85 5.55 -17.95
CA LEU A 193 -4.16 5.71 -17.36
C LEU A 193 -5.21 5.01 -18.22
N PRO A 194 -6.19 4.32 -17.60
CA PRO A 194 -7.26 3.71 -18.35
C PRO A 194 -8.18 4.81 -18.90
N SER A 195 -8.52 4.71 -20.18
CA SER A 195 -9.43 5.65 -20.86
C SER A 195 -10.91 5.34 -20.64
N LYS A 196 -11.22 4.15 -20.11
CA LYS A 196 -12.57 3.66 -19.85
C LYS A 196 -12.94 3.78 -18.37
N GLY A 197 -14.21 4.03 -18.09
CA GLY A 197 -14.74 4.07 -16.73
C GLY A 197 -14.60 2.71 -16.03
N GLY A 198 -14.13 2.72 -14.78
CA GLY A 198 -13.99 1.50 -14.00
C GLY A 198 -13.06 1.66 -12.79
N LEU A 199 -12.81 0.54 -12.11
CA LEU A 199 -11.90 0.47 -10.97
C LEU A 199 -10.66 -0.35 -11.34
N PHE A 200 -9.48 0.19 -11.08
CA PHE A 200 -8.20 -0.39 -11.47
C PHE A 200 -7.20 -0.32 -10.30
N GLY A 201 -6.32 -1.31 -10.22
CA GLY A 201 -5.15 -1.22 -9.33
C GLY A 201 -4.23 -0.08 -9.79
N ALA A 202 -3.69 0.69 -8.85
CA ALA A 202 -2.79 1.80 -9.12
C ALA A 202 -1.45 1.61 -8.40
N PHE A 203 -0.36 1.72 -9.14
CA PHE A 203 0.99 1.53 -8.64
C PHE A 203 2.00 2.54 -9.19
N LEU A 204 3.12 2.68 -8.48
CA LEU A 204 4.28 3.45 -8.90
C LEU A 204 5.33 2.53 -9.52
N GLY A 205 5.62 2.73 -10.81
CA GLY A 205 6.56 1.92 -11.57
C GLY A 205 8.03 2.12 -11.18
N ARG A 206 8.88 1.18 -11.61
CA ARG A 206 10.35 1.27 -11.44
C ARG A 206 10.98 2.44 -12.19
N ASP A 207 10.33 2.96 -13.21
CA ASP A 207 10.70 4.19 -13.92
C ASP A 207 10.23 5.48 -13.20
N GLY A 208 9.37 5.35 -12.19
CA GLY A 208 8.87 6.47 -11.38
C GLY A 208 7.59 7.09 -11.93
N GLY A 209 7.03 6.54 -13.00
CA GLY A 209 5.71 6.95 -13.47
C GLY A 209 4.61 6.07 -12.91
N TRP A 210 3.43 6.66 -12.79
CA TRP A 210 2.25 5.97 -12.30
C TRP A 210 1.60 5.11 -13.39
N VAL A 211 1.10 3.94 -12.99
CA VAL A 211 0.37 3.04 -13.87
C VAL A 211 -0.94 2.64 -13.19
N ALA A 212 -2.04 2.79 -13.90
CA ALA A 212 -3.33 2.19 -13.57
C ALA A 212 -3.88 1.45 -14.78
N GLY A 213 -4.07 0.14 -14.67
CA GLY A 213 -4.50 -0.66 -15.82
C GLY A 213 -4.91 -2.10 -15.51
N VAL A 214 -4.65 -2.57 -14.29
CA VAL A 214 -4.98 -3.93 -13.88
C VAL A 214 -6.46 -3.99 -13.52
N GLY A 215 -7.28 -4.41 -14.48
CA GLY A 215 -8.71 -4.65 -14.30
C GLY A 215 -9.02 -5.97 -13.58
N ALA A 216 -8.07 -6.90 -13.48
CA ALA A 216 -8.31 -8.16 -12.80
C ALA A 216 -8.57 -7.99 -11.29
N LEU A 217 -7.92 -7.01 -10.64
CA LEU A 217 -7.92 -6.74 -9.18
C LEU A 217 -7.66 -7.97 -8.25
N ALA A 218 -7.69 -9.20 -8.74
CA ALA A 218 -7.65 -10.42 -7.96
C ALA A 218 -6.58 -11.40 -8.46
N ASP A 219 -6.16 -11.28 -9.72
CA ASP A 219 -5.23 -12.23 -10.37
C ASP A 219 -3.99 -11.53 -10.89
N SER A 220 -3.11 -11.11 -9.97
CA SER A 220 -1.72 -10.83 -10.34
C SER A 220 -0.90 -12.09 -10.13
N ASP A 221 -0.28 -12.63 -11.18
CA ASP A 221 0.61 -13.80 -11.12
C ASP A 221 2.00 -13.47 -10.52
N TYR A 222 2.22 -12.22 -10.07
CA TYR A 222 3.50 -11.76 -9.57
C TYR A 222 3.55 -11.82 -8.04
N ASP A 223 4.54 -12.54 -7.50
CA ASP A 223 4.86 -12.56 -6.08
C ASP A 223 5.40 -11.20 -5.61
N GLY A 224 4.99 -10.79 -4.41
CA GLY A 224 5.24 -9.45 -3.93
C GLY A 224 5.59 -9.30 -2.46
N ARG A 225 6.50 -8.36 -2.16
CA ARG A 225 6.82 -7.92 -0.79
C ARG A 225 6.02 -6.66 -0.46
N VAL A 226 5.32 -6.67 0.68
CA VAL A 226 4.53 -5.54 1.20
C VAL A 226 5.44 -4.52 1.88
N VAL A 227 5.22 -3.23 1.64
CA VAL A 227 5.97 -2.14 2.30
C VAL A 227 5.04 -1.35 3.21
N VAL A 228 5.54 -1.01 4.38
CA VAL A 228 4.78 -0.49 5.52
C VAL A 228 5.63 0.61 6.17
N GLU A 229 4.95 1.64 6.67
CA GLU A 229 5.50 2.83 7.27
C GLU A 229 5.04 2.89 8.73
N THR A 230 5.98 3.04 9.65
CA THR A 230 5.66 3.32 11.05
C THR A 230 5.46 4.84 11.23
N THR A 231 4.26 5.22 11.61
CA THR A 231 3.80 6.61 11.77
C THR A 231 3.79 7.05 13.25
N GLY A 232 3.92 8.35 13.47
CA GLY A 232 3.72 8.98 14.78
C GLY A 232 4.80 8.69 15.83
N GLU A 233 4.38 8.56 17.10
CA GLU A 233 5.28 8.28 18.23
C GLU A 233 5.94 6.91 18.13
N ALA A 234 5.25 5.91 17.57
CA ALA A 234 5.79 4.57 17.35
C ALA A 234 6.98 4.62 16.39
N GLY A 235 6.81 5.31 15.25
CA GLY A 235 7.90 5.50 14.28
C GLY A 235 9.06 6.28 14.86
N SER A 236 8.80 7.24 15.76
CA SER A 236 9.86 7.99 16.43
C SER A 236 10.66 7.12 17.40
N ARG A 237 10.01 6.24 18.18
CA ARG A 237 10.71 5.34 19.11
C ARG A 237 11.54 4.28 18.38
N GLU A 238 10.98 3.70 17.32
CA GLU A 238 11.63 2.67 16.52
C GLU A 238 12.82 3.25 15.73
N LEU A 239 12.67 4.48 15.20
CA LEU A 239 13.76 5.22 14.57
C LEU A 239 14.90 5.52 15.55
N GLU A 240 14.61 5.90 16.79
CA GLU A 240 15.64 6.14 17.81
C GLU A 240 16.33 4.83 18.24
N ALA A 241 15.59 3.72 18.31
CA ALA A 241 16.17 2.40 18.57
C ALA A 241 17.13 1.98 17.43
N LEU A 242 16.71 2.12 16.17
CA LEU A 242 17.53 1.81 14.99
C LEU A 242 18.76 2.71 14.88
N LYS A 243 18.63 4.02 15.16
CA LYS A 243 19.78 4.94 15.21
C LYS A 243 20.79 4.53 16.27
N THR A 244 20.30 4.09 17.44
CA THR A 244 21.14 3.63 18.54
C THR A 244 21.89 2.36 18.14
N GLU A 245 21.21 1.41 17.51
CA GLU A 245 21.80 0.17 17.03
C GLU A 245 22.86 0.40 15.94
N ALA A 246 22.54 1.25 14.96
CA ALA A 246 23.48 1.65 13.91
C ALA A 246 24.73 2.34 14.50
N GLY A 247 24.55 3.24 15.47
CA GLY A 247 25.65 3.89 16.17
C GLY A 247 26.57 2.89 16.90
N ASN A 248 25.98 1.89 17.57
CA ASN A 248 26.73 0.84 18.23
C ASN A 248 27.53 -0.04 17.24
N LEU A 249 26.93 -0.35 16.09
CA LEU A 249 27.57 -1.08 15.00
C LEU A 249 28.76 -0.30 14.43
N PHE A 250 28.61 1.00 14.16
CA PHE A 250 29.70 1.84 13.68
C PHE A 250 30.84 1.92 14.70
N ALA A 251 30.53 2.14 15.98
CA ALA A 251 31.54 2.17 17.04
C ALA A 251 32.32 0.85 17.14
N ARG A 252 31.62 -0.28 16.98
CA ARG A 252 32.23 -1.61 16.97
C ARG A 252 33.14 -1.81 15.76
N GLN A 253 32.68 -1.47 14.56
CA GLN A 253 33.48 -1.56 13.34
C GLN A 253 34.72 -0.66 13.39
N GLU A 254 34.60 0.54 13.97
CA GLU A 254 35.74 1.45 14.13
C GLU A 254 36.77 0.89 15.12
N LYS A 255 36.31 0.26 16.20
CA LYS A 255 37.18 -0.44 17.15
C LYS A 255 37.89 -1.63 16.48
N GLU A 256 37.14 -2.48 15.79
CA GLU A 256 37.69 -3.65 15.08
C GLU A 256 38.71 -3.22 14.01
N ARG A 257 38.45 -2.13 13.30
CA ARG A 257 39.39 -1.54 12.34
C ARG A 257 40.65 -1.01 13.02
N LYS A 258 40.54 -0.31 14.15
CA LYS A 258 41.70 0.18 14.92
C LYS A 258 42.54 -0.98 15.46
N ASP A 259 41.90 -2.04 15.94
CA ASP A 259 42.57 -3.25 16.42
C ASP A 259 43.27 -4.01 15.29
N LEU A 260 42.67 -4.05 14.10
CA LEU A 260 43.28 -4.66 12.92
C LEU A 260 44.49 -3.85 12.43
N VAL A 261 44.36 -2.53 12.33
CA VAL A 261 45.47 -1.64 11.96
C VAL A 261 46.61 -1.76 12.98
N SER A 262 46.30 -1.80 14.27
CA SER A 262 47.32 -1.97 15.32
C SER A 262 48.04 -3.32 15.22
N ARG A 263 47.34 -4.39 14.83
CA ARG A 263 47.92 -5.71 14.57
C ARG A 263 48.77 -5.77 13.31
N LEU A 264 48.45 -4.99 12.29
CA LEU A 264 49.23 -4.91 11.04
C LEU A 264 50.49 -4.04 11.18
N LEU A 265 50.52 -3.17 12.19
CA LEU A 265 51.66 -2.26 12.48
C LEU A 265 52.59 -2.79 13.58
N ALA A 266 52.25 -3.90 14.24
CA ALA A 266 53.05 -4.58 15.25
C ALA A 266 53.87 -5.72 14.61
#